data_AF-A0A1T4SKZ7-F1
#
_entry.id   AF-A0A1T4SKZ7-F1
#
_cell.length_a   1.000
_cell.length_b   1.000
_cell.length_c   1.000
_cell.angle_alpha   90.00
_cell.angle_beta   90.00
_cell.angle_gamma   90.00
#
_symmetry.space_group_name_H-M   'P 1'
#
loop_
_entity.id
_entity.type
_entity.pdbx_description
1 polymer ?
#
loop_
_entity_poly.entity_id
_entity_poly.type
_entity_poly.pdbx_seq_one_letter_code
_entity_poly.pdbx_strand_id
1 'polypeptide(L)'
;NPIPPRTKIDVLISPVFGVKVQYKNTVFETLPYVKPQKTQKPKTEATERKPYMPPDTHYFKYGHNLVKRLTYEDSDRDILKMLEEIFLRKYA
;
A
#
# COMPACT_ATOMS: atom_id res chain seq x y z
N ASN A 1 28.37 -24.49 27.96
CA ASN A 1 26.98 -24.22 28.41
C ASN A 1 26.22 -23.45 27.35
N PRO A 2 25.15 -24.01 26.76
CA PRO A 2 24.35 -23.31 25.76
C PRO A 2 23.64 -22.11 26.40
N ILE A 3 23.68 -20.95 25.73
CA ILE A 3 22.98 -19.74 26.15
C ILE A 3 21.51 -19.88 25.74
N PRO A 4 20.54 -19.70 26.66
CA PRO A 4 19.12 -19.81 26.31
C PRO A 4 18.71 -18.78 25.27
N PRO A 5 17.75 -19.09 24.37
CA PRO A 5 17.26 -18.16 23.38
C PRO A 5 16.61 -16.94 24.04
N ARG A 6 16.76 -15.75 23.42
CA ARG A 6 16.17 -14.47 23.88
C ARG A 6 16.65 -13.99 25.26
N THR A 7 17.84 -14.41 25.67
CA THR A 7 18.44 -13.95 26.92
C THR A 7 18.99 -12.53 26.79
N LYS A 8 18.94 -11.75 27.87
CA LYS A 8 19.62 -10.45 27.94
C LYS A 8 21.13 -10.66 28.01
N ILE A 9 21.86 -9.93 27.18
CA ILE A 9 23.33 -9.98 27.07
C ILE A 9 23.89 -8.56 27.08
N ASP A 10 25.12 -8.40 27.54
CA ASP A 10 25.85 -7.14 27.46
C ASP A 10 26.77 -7.17 26.24
N VAL A 11 26.71 -6.13 25.40
CA VAL A 11 27.56 -6.01 24.22
C VAL A 11 28.71 -5.07 24.54
N LEU A 12 29.94 -5.59 24.43
CA LEU A 12 31.17 -4.85 24.69
C LEU A 12 31.77 -4.39 23.36
N ILE A 13 31.99 -3.09 23.21
CA ILE A 13 32.51 -2.48 21.98
C ILE A 13 33.78 -1.68 22.33
N SER A 14 34.90 -1.98 21.67
CA SER A 14 36.16 -1.26 21.86
C SER A 14 37.00 -1.24 20.57
N PRO A 15 37.78 -0.18 20.31
CA PRO A 15 38.73 -0.15 19.20
C PRO A 15 39.80 -1.26 19.26
N VAL A 16 40.18 -1.72 20.46
CA VAL A 16 41.27 -2.69 20.65
C VAL A 16 40.84 -4.11 20.31
N PHE A 17 39.60 -4.48 20.67
CA PHE A 17 39.12 -5.86 20.58
C PHE A 17 37.86 -6.03 19.73
N GLY A 18 37.35 -4.96 19.13
CA GLY A 18 36.13 -4.98 18.33
C GLY A 18 34.88 -5.21 19.18
N VAL A 19 34.08 -6.19 18.78
CA VAL A 19 32.78 -6.51 19.40
C VAL A 19 32.84 -7.86 20.11
N LYS A 20 32.56 -7.85 21.41
CA LYS A 20 32.42 -9.06 22.24
C LYS A 20 31.09 -9.06 22.98
N VAL A 21 30.68 -10.23 23.44
CA VAL A 21 29.44 -10.39 24.20
C VAL A 21 29.75 -10.94 25.59
N GLN A 22 29.19 -10.34 26.62
CA GLN A 22 29.27 -10.83 27.98
C GLN A 22 27.92 -11.41 28.43
N TYR A 23 27.98 -12.61 28.99
CA TYR A 23 26.83 -13.27 29.62
C TYR A 23 27.28 -13.95 30.92
N LYS A 24 26.62 -13.63 32.04
CA LYS A 24 26.93 -14.17 33.38
C LYS A 24 28.45 -14.19 33.67
N ASN A 25 29.10 -13.04 33.49
CA ASN A 25 30.54 -12.82 33.72
C ASN A 25 31.48 -13.63 32.81
N THR A 26 30.95 -14.29 31.78
CA THR A 26 31.75 -14.96 30.75
C THR A 26 31.74 -14.13 29.48
N VAL A 27 32.92 -13.89 28.90
CA VAL A 27 33.07 -13.16 27.64
C VAL A 27 33.16 -14.15 26.49
N PHE A 28 32.39 -13.89 25.44
CA PHE A 28 32.30 -14.69 24.22
C PHE A 28 32.78 -13.85 23.03
N GLU A 29 33.54 -14.49 22.16
CA GLU A 29 33.90 -13.92 20.86
C GLU A 29 32.68 -13.92 19.93
N THR A 30 32.57 -12.90 19.08
CA THR A 30 31.48 -12.80 18.10
C THR A 30 31.94 -13.18 16.71
N LEU A 31 31.04 -13.79 15.94
CA LEU A 31 31.25 -14.05 14.52
C LEU A 31 30.36 -13.13 13.70
N PRO A 32 30.84 -12.60 12.56
CA PRO A 32 30.03 -11.79 11.68
C PRO A 32 28.85 -12.60 11.15
N TYR A 33 27.65 -12.03 11.26
CA TYR A 33 26.45 -12.67 10.75
C TYR A 33 26.43 -12.65 9.22
N VAL A 34 26.60 -13.81 8.60
CA VAL A 34 26.39 -13.99 7.16
C VAL A 34 24.91 -14.32 6.95
N LYS A 35 24.16 -13.36 6.41
CA LYS A 35 22.75 -13.57 6.07
C LYS A 35 22.65 -14.73 5.07
N PRO A 36 21.91 -15.80 5.36
CA PRO A 36 21.73 -16.89 4.40
C PRO A 36 21.04 -16.33 3.17
N GLN A 37 21.62 -16.57 1.99
CA GLN A 37 20.92 -16.27 0.76
C GLN A 37 19.69 -17.16 0.70
N LYS A 38 18.50 -16.53 0.61
CA LYS A 38 17.28 -17.28 0.37
C LYS A 38 17.48 -18.03 -0.94
N THR A 39 17.45 -19.36 -0.90
CA THR A 39 17.38 -20.17 -2.12
C THR A 39 16.16 -19.67 -2.88
N GLN A 40 16.41 -19.01 -4.02
CA GLN A 40 15.33 -18.66 -4.92
C GLN A 40 14.74 -19.99 -5.35
N LYS A 41 13.50 -20.26 -4.94
CA LYS A 41 12.74 -21.36 -5.53
C LYS A 41 12.79 -21.14 -7.05
N PRO A 42 13.00 -22.19 -7.86
CA PRO A 42 12.96 -22.04 -9.31
C PRO A 42 11.68 -21.31 -9.67
N LYS A 43 11.79 -20.29 -10.53
CA LYS A 43 10.64 -19.53 -11.00
C LYS A 43 9.69 -20.53 -11.65
N THR A 44 8.66 -20.95 -10.94
CA THR A 44 7.52 -21.62 -11.56
C THR A 44 7.00 -20.65 -12.61
N GLU A 45 6.82 -21.14 -13.83
CA GLU A 45 6.34 -20.35 -14.96
C GLU A 45 5.19 -19.45 -14.51
N ALA A 46 5.36 -18.15 -14.71
CA ALA A 46 4.40 -17.17 -14.24
C ALA A 46 3.07 -17.46 -14.94
N THR A 47 2.08 -17.97 -14.19
CA THR A 47 0.73 -18.12 -14.70
C THR A 47 0.26 -16.72 -15.12
N GLU A 48 -0.09 -16.58 -16.40
CA GLU A 48 -0.60 -15.32 -16.95
C GLU A 48 -1.77 -14.85 -16.09
N ARG A 49 -1.59 -13.71 -15.42
CA ARG A 49 -2.63 -13.12 -14.58
C ARG A 49 -3.71 -12.56 -15.50
N LYS A 50 -4.80 -13.31 -15.68
CA LYS A 50 -5.98 -12.79 -16.38
C LYS A 50 -6.63 -11.72 -15.50
N PRO A 51 -6.78 -10.47 -15.98
CA PRO A 51 -7.51 -9.45 -15.24
C PRO A 51 -8.96 -9.90 -15.08
N TYR A 52 -9.51 -9.73 -13.87
CA TYR A 52 -10.91 -10.02 -13.62
C TYR A 52 -11.80 -9.04 -14.38
N MET A 53 -12.67 -9.56 -15.25
CA MET A 53 -13.70 -8.79 -15.92
C MET A 53 -15.07 -9.17 -15.36
N PRO A 54 -15.81 -8.23 -14.76
CA PRO A 54 -17.15 -8.50 -14.26
C PRO A 54 -18.10 -8.93 -15.39
N PRO A 55 -19.09 -9.80 -15.11
CA PRO A 55 -20.15 -10.13 -16.05
C PRO A 55 -20.92 -8.90 -16.53
N ASP A 56 -21.54 -8.96 -17.70
CA ASP A 56 -22.32 -7.84 -18.25
C ASP A 56 -23.58 -7.51 -17.44
N THR A 57 -24.01 -8.45 -16.60
CA THR A 57 -25.07 -8.27 -15.60
C THR A 57 -24.64 -7.48 -14.35
N HIS A 58 -23.45 -6.88 -14.33
CA HIS A 58 -22.95 -6.13 -13.18
C HIS A 58 -23.54 -4.70 -13.12
N TYR A 59 -23.94 -4.22 -11.92
CA TYR A 59 -24.74 -2.99 -11.73
C TYR A 59 -24.20 -1.75 -12.43
N PHE A 60 -22.89 -1.51 -12.40
CA PHE A 60 -22.30 -0.34 -13.05
C PHE A 60 -22.20 -0.46 -14.59
N LYS A 61 -22.29 -1.68 -15.15
CA LYS A 61 -22.23 -1.89 -16.60
C LYS A 61 -23.56 -1.54 -17.26
N TYR A 62 -24.71 -1.88 -16.69
CA TYR A 62 -26.03 -1.57 -17.26
C TYR A 62 -26.68 -0.30 -16.68
N GLY A 63 -26.05 0.35 -15.68
CA GLY A 63 -26.55 1.57 -15.05
C GLY A 63 -26.81 2.73 -16.02
N HIS A 64 -26.05 2.83 -17.12
CA HIS A 64 -26.25 3.87 -18.14
C HIS A 64 -27.62 3.78 -18.84
N ASN A 65 -28.21 2.59 -18.93
CA ASN A 65 -29.55 2.39 -19.50
C ASN A 65 -30.68 2.75 -18.52
N LEU A 66 -30.38 2.83 -17.23
CA LEU A 66 -31.32 3.20 -16.17
C LEU A 66 -31.35 4.71 -15.93
N VAL A 67 -30.33 5.45 -16.37
CA VAL A 67 -30.34 6.90 -16.33
C VAL A 67 -31.30 7.39 -17.41
N LYS A 68 -32.48 7.86 -16.99
CA LYS A 68 -33.39 8.59 -17.87
C LYS A 68 -32.59 9.72 -18.49
N ARG A 69 -32.50 9.76 -19.83
CA ARG A 69 -31.97 10.91 -20.55
C ARG A 69 -32.78 12.12 -20.08
N LEU A 70 -32.18 12.95 -19.23
CA LEU A 70 -32.71 14.27 -18.96
C LEU A 70 -32.52 14.99 -20.29
N THR A 71 -33.58 15.10 -21.09
CA THR A 71 -33.56 16.06 -22.17
C THR A 71 -33.48 17.41 -21.48
N TYR A 72 -32.38 18.12 -21.71
CA TYR A 72 -32.29 19.52 -21.37
C TYR A 72 -33.25 20.23 -22.34
N GLU A 73 -34.55 20.17 -22.02
CA GLU A 73 -35.58 20.95 -22.71
C GLU A 73 -35.37 22.45 -22.44
N ASP A 74 -34.64 22.77 -21.37
CA ASP A 74 -34.15 24.11 -21.13
C ASP A 74 -32.97 24.37 -22.08
N SER A 75 -33.18 25.30 -23.01
CA SER A 75 -32.12 25.82 -23.87
C SER A 75 -30.99 26.33 -22.99
N ASP A 76 -29.73 26.16 -23.40
CA ASP A 76 -28.56 26.73 -22.69
C ASP A 76 -28.77 28.22 -22.34
N ARG A 77 -29.56 28.93 -23.17
CA ARG A 77 -29.97 30.32 -22.93
C ARG A 77 -30.86 30.51 -21.70
N ASP A 78 -31.79 29.60 -21.46
CA ASP A 78 -32.71 29.66 -20.32
C ASP A 78 -31.95 29.38 -19.01
N ILE A 79 -31.00 28.44 -19.05
CA ILE A 79 -30.10 28.15 -17.94
C ILE A 79 -29.25 29.38 -17.62
N LEU A 80 -28.63 30.01 -18.62
CA LEU A 80 -27.82 31.22 -18.44
C LEU A 80 -28.65 32.40 -17.89
N LYS A 81 -29.89 32.56 -18.37
CA LYS A 81 -30.82 33.59 -17.86
C LYS A 81 -31.21 33.34 -16.41
N MET A 82 -31.53 32.11 -16.05
CA MET A 82 -31.82 31.74 -14.66
C MET A 82 -30.62 32.03 -13.75
N LEU A 83 -29.41 31.68 -14.18
CA LEU A 83 -28.18 31.94 -13.42
C LEU A 83 -27.94 33.45 -13.25
N GLU A 84 -28.13 34.24 -14.30
CA GLU A 84 -28.05 35.71 -14.22
C GLU A 84 -29.06 36.27 -13.20
N GLU A 85 -30.31 35.82 -13.21
CA GLU A 85 -31.31 36.31 -12.26
C GLU A 85 -30.99 35.94 -10.81
N ILE A 86 -30.47 34.73 -10.56
CA ILE A 86 -30.12 34.26 -9.21
C ILE A 86 -28.91 35.03 -8.67
N PHE A 87 -27.85 35.14 -9.46
CA PHE A 87 -26.55 35.62 -8.96
C PHE A 87 -26.34 37.13 -9.15
N LEU A 88 -26.92 37.74 -10.19
CA LEU A 88 -26.63 39.13 -10.54
C LEU A 88 -27.77 40.09 -10.18
N ARG A 89 -29.05 39.67 -10.27
CA ARG A 89 -30.18 40.56 -9.95
C ARG A 89 -30.55 40.66 -8.48
N LYS A 90 -30.27 39.64 -7.66
CA LYS A 90 -30.56 39.69 -6.21
C LYS A 90 -29.46 40.31 -5.35
N TYR A 91 -28.31 40.65 -5.95
CA TYR A 91 -27.16 41.26 -5.27
C TYR A 91 -26.83 42.68 -5.78
N ALA A 92 -27.76 43.32 -6.51
CA ALA A 92 -27.71 44.73 -6.90
C ALA A 92 -28.84 45.50 -6.22
#